data_AF-A0A9D7DUU4-F1
#
_entry.id   AF-A0A9D7DUU4-F1
#
_cell.length_a   1.000
_cell.length_b   1.000
_cell.length_c   1.000
_cell.angle_alpha   90.00
_cell.angle_beta   90.00
_cell.angle_gamma   90.00
#
_symmetry.space_group_name_H-M   'P 1'
#
loop_
_entity.id
_entity.type
_entity.pdbx_description
1 polymer ?
#
loop_
_entity_poly.entity_id
_entity_poly.type
_entity_poly.pdbx_seq_one_letter_code
_entity_poly.pdbx_strand_id
1 'polypeptide(L)'
;MNLDRLISLALAAGIAILYTAIIFAFFDGTDSENRLLYLAAIGVPLGIGFFAAPRVALYILGVLVYSVDWLAEYWQLLPREATWLVDIFVVLFAVRYGLTFFTAKHKVYTVEKVILVALVFAVLSALVNGERMATTMLGIRVGFRYVLLFLAAAGLYPEENTTARFVRFLFLIGLIQTPVILWQWQFTSWVSEDELNGTFGRSQTPGIALFMLTLWCYLIARMLEEKRIRPIYVVGMLWMIVAPVLGEAKFFFLLLPIFVAFMARTEFFRRPALAIGLSLIGVIMIIAVDYIIVETGFWREGRNPLTYVTKLDEVFRTELDRPQEGNFERSYRFMSAIVLATDNARTIFFGNGPGSVTMSYVAHEHSKTSAYYAGYGLTSSAPSIPWMLTEYGYVGTLLLLSILAFIFVRGRVLRSADTPDLRVYGRMLEGMVFLYVAWLFYQSAWQSDSMNFVFWPLAGMFVSLSYRVQSDRRYQAALDRAQALKDSRAKPLFAQPGA
;
A
#
# COMPACT_ATOMS: atom_id res chain seq x y z
N MET A 1 -34.62 6.36 -3.63
CA MET A 1 -33.75 7.26 -2.83
C MET A 1 -32.44 7.42 -3.60
N ASN A 2 -31.92 8.64 -3.75
CA ASN A 2 -30.70 8.88 -4.53
C ASN A 2 -29.51 8.14 -3.90
N LEU A 3 -28.70 7.42 -4.68
CA LEU A 3 -27.58 6.60 -4.18
C LEU A 3 -26.67 7.44 -3.27
N ASP A 4 -26.42 8.70 -3.63
CA ASP A 4 -25.62 9.63 -2.83
C ASP A 4 -26.24 9.93 -1.46
N ARG A 5 -27.58 10.00 -1.33
CA ARG A 5 -28.25 10.14 -0.02
C ARG A 5 -28.11 8.87 0.82
N LEU A 6 -28.16 7.71 0.18
CA LEU A 6 -28.00 6.41 0.86
C LEU A 6 -26.55 6.23 1.35
N ILE A 7 -25.57 6.67 0.54
CA ILE A 7 -24.15 6.74 0.91
C ILE A 7 -23.95 7.68 2.11
N SER A 8 -24.49 8.89 2.07
CA SER A 8 -24.34 9.86 3.15
C SER A 8 -25.03 9.41 4.44
N LEU A 9 -26.22 8.79 4.35
CA LEU A 9 -26.91 8.23 5.52
C LEU A 9 -26.13 7.05 6.13
N ALA A 10 -25.59 6.16 5.29
CA ALA A 10 -24.81 5.02 5.76
C ALA A 10 -23.47 5.45 6.38
N LEU A 11 -22.79 6.44 5.81
CA LEU A 11 -21.60 7.05 6.41
C LEU A 11 -21.92 7.74 7.73
N ALA A 12 -22.97 8.57 7.77
CA ALA A 12 -23.39 9.25 8.99
C ALA A 12 -23.81 8.24 10.08
N ALA A 13 -24.53 7.18 9.73
CA ALA A 13 -24.92 6.13 10.66
C ALA A 13 -23.72 5.30 11.13
N GLY A 14 -22.79 4.92 10.24
CA GLY A 14 -21.57 4.20 10.61
C GLY A 14 -20.67 5.03 11.54
N ILE A 15 -20.51 6.31 11.23
CA ILE A 15 -19.80 7.28 12.09
C ILE A 15 -20.53 7.43 13.42
N ALA A 16 -21.85 7.63 13.42
CA ALA A 16 -22.64 7.75 14.64
C ALA A 16 -22.53 6.49 15.51
N ILE A 17 -22.67 5.29 14.95
CA ILE A 17 -22.53 4.02 15.68
C ILE A 17 -21.12 3.88 16.26
N LEU A 18 -20.08 4.22 15.49
CA LEU A 18 -18.69 4.19 15.97
C LEU A 18 -18.49 5.15 17.15
N TYR A 19 -18.99 6.39 17.05
CA TYR A 19 -18.90 7.37 18.12
C TYR A 19 -19.75 6.99 19.33
N THR A 20 -20.95 6.45 19.13
CA THR A 20 -21.80 5.93 20.22
C THR A 20 -21.11 4.77 20.93
N ALA A 21 -20.44 3.89 20.19
CA ALA A 21 -19.65 2.80 20.77
C ALA A 21 -18.44 3.29 21.57
N ILE A 22 -17.72 4.29 21.07
CA ILE A 22 -16.63 4.95 21.78
C ILE A 22 -17.17 5.55 23.09
N ILE A 23 -18.31 6.24 23.04
CA ILE A 23 -18.97 6.83 24.20
C ILE A 23 -19.34 5.72 25.21
N PHE A 24 -20.01 4.65 24.79
CA PHE A 24 -20.40 3.56 25.68
C PHE A 24 -19.19 2.82 26.28
N ALA A 25 -18.16 2.54 25.49
CA ALA A 25 -16.93 1.90 25.97
C ALA A 25 -16.16 2.80 26.97
N PHE A 26 -16.24 4.13 26.79
CA PHE A 26 -15.61 5.10 27.66
C PHE A 26 -16.34 5.25 29.01
N PHE A 27 -17.67 5.17 29.01
CA PHE A 27 -18.46 5.39 30.23
C PHE A 27 -18.63 4.16 31.11
N ASP A 28 -18.53 2.95 30.58
CA ASP A 28 -19.07 1.80 31.30
C ASP A 28 -18.05 1.05 32.16
N GLY A 29 -16.74 1.32 32.05
CA GLY A 29 -15.72 0.67 32.91
C GLY A 29 -15.79 -0.87 32.93
N THR A 30 -16.48 -1.48 31.97
CA THR A 30 -16.97 -2.84 32.07
C THR A 30 -15.90 -3.86 31.74
N ASP A 31 -16.02 -5.02 32.40
CA ASP A 31 -15.20 -6.22 32.21
C ASP A 31 -15.03 -6.58 30.73
N SER A 32 -13.90 -7.21 30.43
CA SER A 32 -13.48 -7.57 29.06
C SER A 32 -14.54 -8.30 28.22
N GLU A 33 -15.47 -9.03 28.86
CA GLU A 33 -16.55 -9.76 28.20
C GLU A 33 -17.59 -8.83 27.53
N ASN A 34 -17.95 -7.72 28.16
CA ASN A 34 -18.93 -6.77 27.61
C ASN A 34 -18.37 -6.05 26.37
N ARG A 35 -17.04 -5.83 26.31
CA ARG A 35 -16.37 -5.20 25.16
C ARG A 35 -16.55 -6.01 23.88
N LEU A 36 -16.47 -7.34 23.97
CA LEU A 36 -16.69 -8.23 22.82
C LEU A 36 -18.15 -8.21 22.36
N LEU A 37 -19.10 -8.11 23.29
CA LEU A 37 -20.52 -7.98 22.97
C LEU A 37 -20.81 -6.68 22.20
N TYR A 38 -20.21 -5.56 22.61
CA TYR A 38 -20.33 -4.29 21.88
C TYR A 38 -19.70 -4.36 20.49
N LEU A 39 -18.49 -4.92 20.38
CA LEU A 39 -17.85 -5.12 19.08
C LEU A 39 -18.70 -6.00 18.15
N ALA A 40 -19.35 -7.04 18.67
CA ALA A 40 -20.28 -7.87 17.90
C ALA A 40 -21.56 -7.10 17.51
N ALA A 41 -22.15 -6.35 18.44
CA ALA A 41 -23.36 -5.56 18.22
C ALA A 41 -23.18 -4.47 17.17
N ILE A 42 -21.95 -3.96 17.00
CA ILE A 42 -21.59 -2.97 15.96
C ILE A 42 -21.15 -3.67 14.68
N GLY A 43 -20.34 -4.73 14.81
CA GLY A 43 -19.79 -5.48 13.69
C GLY A 43 -20.87 -6.12 12.82
N VAL A 44 -21.97 -6.60 13.42
CA VAL A 44 -23.06 -7.25 12.68
C VAL A 44 -23.83 -6.25 11.78
N PRO A 45 -24.38 -5.12 12.28
CA PRO A 45 -25.02 -4.12 11.44
C PRO A 45 -24.07 -3.54 10.38
N LEU A 46 -22.81 -3.27 10.74
CA LEU A 46 -21.82 -2.80 9.79
C LEU A 46 -21.56 -3.86 8.71
N GLY A 47 -21.45 -5.13 9.08
CA GLY A 47 -21.31 -6.26 8.16
C GLY A 47 -22.51 -6.40 7.21
N ILE A 48 -23.74 -6.23 7.69
CA ILE A 48 -24.94 -6.24 6.83
C ILE A 48 -24.91 -5.05 5.86
N GLY A 49 -24.65 -3.84 6.37
CA GLY A 49 -24.53 -2.63 5.55
C GLY A 49 -23.44 -2.75 4.49
N PHE A 50 -22.38 -3.47 4.81
CA PHE A 50 -21.26 -3.74 3.93
C PHE A 50 -21.65 -4.60 2.72
N PHE A 51 -22.43 -5.66 2.92
CA PHE A 51 -22.95 -6.47 1.81
C PHE A 51 -23.91 -5.67 0.92
N ALA A 52 -24.73 -4.80 1.52
CA ALA A 52 -25.69 -3.98 0.81
C ALA A 52 -25.04 -2.84 -0.01
N ALA A 53 -24.00 -2.20 0.54
CA ALA A 53 -23.37 -1.02 -0.03
C ALA A 53 -21.83 -1.13 -0.05
N PRO A 54 -21.26 -2.04 -0.85
CA PRO A 54 -19.84 -2.37 -0.80
C PRO A 54 -18.93 -1.21 -1.23
N ARG A 55 -19.43 -0.29 -2.06
CA ARG A 55 -18.70 0.94 -2.41
C ARG A 55 -18.53 1.83 -1.18
N VAL A 56 -19.56 1.98 -0.35
CA VAL A 56 -19.53 2.78 0.89
C VAL A 56 -18.63 2.15 1.92
N ALA A 57 -18.73 0.83 2.05
CA ALA A 57 -17.90 0.06 2.96
C ALA A 57 -16.41 0.28 2.75
N LEU A 58 -15.97 0.55 1.52
CA LEU A 58 -14.56 0.84 1.25
C LEU A 58 -14.13 2.19 1.84
N TYR A 59 -15.00 3.21 1.81
CA TYR A 59 -14.73 4.49 2.47
C TYR A 59 -14.71 4.32 3.99
N ILE A 60 -15.65 3.56 4.56
CA ILE A 60 -15.70 3.25 6.00
C ILE A 60 -14.41 2.52 6.41
N LEU A 61 -14.01 1.49 5.66
CA LEU A 61 -12.75 0.78 5.92
C LEU A 61 -11.55 1.72 5.87
N GLY A 62 -11.53 2.67 4.94
CA GLY A 62 -10.47 3.68 4.89
C GLY A 62 -10.43 4.55 6.13
N VAL A 63 -11.59 5.03 6.59
CA VAL A 63 -11.67 5.78 7.85
C VAL A 63 -11.15 4.92 9.01
N LEU A 64 -11.57 3.65 9.10
CA LEU A 64 -11.12 2.75 10.16
C LEU A 64 -9.60 2.56 10.14
N VAL A 65 -9.00 2.28 8.98
CA VAL A 65 -7.55 2.08 8.84
C VAL A 65 -6.75 3.30 9.31
N TYR A 66 -7.21 4.51 9.01
CA TYR A 66 -6.53 5.74 9.42
C TYR A 66 -7.02 6.32 10.75
N SER A 67 -7.83 5.63 11.55
CA SER A 67 -8.30 6.21 12.81
C SER A 67 -8.26 5.23 13.97
N VAL A 68 -8.47 3.93 13.74
CA VAL A 68 -8.57 2.97 14.84
C VAL A 68 -7.26 2.82 15.58
N ASP A 69 -6.12 2.69 14.89
CA ASP A 69 -4.81 2.63 15.54
C ASP A 69 -4.50 3.94 16.29
N TRP A 70 -4.83 5.10 15.72
CA TRP A 70 -4.63 6.38 16.39
C TRP A 70 -5.51 6.51 17.64
N LEU A 71 -6.78 6.13 17.57
CA LEU A 71 -7.69 6.17 18.72
C LEU A 71 -7.31 5.14 19.79
N ALA A 72 -6.82 3.95 19.40
CA ALA A 72 -6.45 2.88 20.31
C ALA A 72 -5.08 3.09 20.97
N GLU A 73 -4.05 3.44 20.19
CA GLU A 73 -2.67 3.55 20.68
C GLU A 73 -2.36 4.94 21.25
N TYR A 74 -2.75 6.01 20.55
CA TYR A 74 -2.38 7.37 20.94
C TYR A 74 -3.31 7.92 22.01
N TRP A 75 -4.63 7.84 21.77
CA TRP A 75 -5.63 8.38 22.69
C TRP A 75 -6.10 7.38 23.76
N GLN A 76 -5.80 6.09 23.59
CA GLN A 76 -6.28 5.01 24.45
C GLN A 76 -7.82 5.02 24.63
N LEU A 77 -8.55 5.56 23.63
CA LEU A 77 -10.01 5.66 23.63
C LEU A 77 -10.67 4.35 23.21
N LEU A 78 -9.95 3.50 22.48
CA LEU A 78 -10.40 2.20 22.03
C LEU A 78 -9.52 1.09 22.60
N PRO A 79 -10.11 -0.07 22.94
CA PRO A 79 -9.31 -1.25 23.27
C PRO A 79 -8.51 -1.71 22.03
N ARG A 80 -7.35 -2.34 22.24
CA ARG A 80 -6.44 -2.76 21.16
C ARG A 80 -7.14 -3.71 20.17
N GLU A 81 -8.08 -4.51 20.65
CA GLU A 81 -8.91 -5.44 19.89
C GLU A 81 -9.77 -4.74 18.82
N ALA A 82 -10.05 -3.44 18.96
CA ALA A 82 -10.79 -2.67 17.95
C ALA A 82 -10.07 -2.67 16.58
N THR A 83 -8.74 -2.83 16.56
CA THR A 83 -7.95 -2.96 15.33
C THR A 83 -8.35 -4.17 14.49
N TRP A 84 -8.92 -5.21 15.12
CA TRP A 84 -9.40 -6.40 14.40
C TRP A 84 -10.60 -6.11 13.51
N LEU A 85 -11.31 -4.98 13.73
CA LEU A 85 -12.37 -4.55 12.83
C LEU A 85 -11.85 -4.36 11.40
N VAL A 86 -10.63 -3.85 11.22
CA VAL A 86 -10.03 -3.71 9.88
C VAL A 86 -9.92 -5.07 9.20
N ASP A 87 -9.42 -6.09 9.91
CA ASP A 87 -9.29 -7.45 9.38
C ASP A 87 -10.63 -8.10 9.08
N ILE A 88 -11.60 -7.96 9.98
CA ILE A 88 -12.96 -8.48 9.79
C ILE A 88 -13.55 -7.89 8.51
N PHE A 89 -13.44 -6.58 8.31
CA PHE A 89 -13.97 -5.91 7.12
C PHE A 89 -13.26 -6.37 5.85
N VAL A 90 -11.94 -6.53 5.88
CA VAL A 90 -11.18 -7.06 4.74
C VAL A 90 -11.63 -8.49 4.39
N VAL A 91 -11.83 -9.35 5.40
CA VAL A 91 -12.35 -10.71 5.20
C VAL A 91 -13.77 -10.68 4.63
N LEU A 92 -14.66 -9.82 5.13
CA LEU A 92 -16.01 -9.65 4.58
C LEU A 92 -15.97 -9.20 3.10
N PHE A 93 -15.04 -8.32 2.73
CA PHE A 93 -14.81 -7.91 1.34
C PHE A 93 -14.38 -9.09 0.48
N ALA A 94 -13.45 -9.89 0.97
CA ALA A 94 -12.96 -11.08 0.29
C ALA A 94 -14.04 -12.14 0.10
N VAL A 95 -14.84 -12.42 1.15
CA VAL A 95 -15.97 -13.36 1.10
C VAL A 95 -17.01 -12.90 0.10
N ARG A 96 -17.41 -11.61 0.15
CA ARG A 96 -18.33 -11.04 -0.82
C ARG A 96 -17.81 -11.19 -2.25
N TYR A 97 -16.54 -10.88 -2.47
CA TYR A 97 -15.90 -11.06 -3.78
C TYR A 97 -15.98 -12.52 -4.23
N GLY A 98 -15.62 -13.47 -3.37
CA GLY A 98 -15.74 -14.91 -3.65
C GLY A 98 -17.15 -15.32 -4.03
N LEU A 99 -18.17 -14.88 -3.29
CA LEU A 99 -19.57 -15.17 -3.61
C LEU A 99 -19.98 -14.59 -4.98
N THR A 100 -19.56 -13.35 -5.29
CA THR A 100 -19.82 -12.77 -6.62
C THR A 100 -19.04 -13.46 -7.73
N PHE A 101 -17.85 -13.98 -7.42
CA PHE A 101 -16.98 -14.70 -8.36
C PHE A 101 -17.60 -16.05 -8.75
N PHE A 102 -18.21 -16.76 -7.81
CA PHE A 102 -18.88 -18.04 -8.10
C PHE A 102 -20.23 -17.89 -8.79
N THR A 103 -20.94 -16.77 -8.56
CA THR A 103 -22.29 -16.54 -9.10
C THR A 103 -22.28 -15.81 -10.45
N ALA A 104 -21.40 -14.83 -10.64
CA ALA A 104 -21.19 -14.20 -11.92
C ALA A 104 -20.20 -15.05 -12.73
N LYS A 105 -20.40 -15.19 -14.05
CA LYS A 105 -19.43 -15.81 -14.97
C LYS A 105 -18.18 -14.90 -15.12
N HIS A 106 -17.50 -14.64 -14.01
CA HIS A 106 -16.40 -13.71 -13.92
C HIS A 106 -15.21 -14.24 -14.70
N LYS A 107 -14.61 -13.37 -15.52
CA LYS A 107 -13.42 -13.72 -16.27
C LYS A 107 -12.20 -13.48 -15.40
N VAL A 108 -11.56 -14.56 -14.97
CA VAL A 108 -10.34 -14.50 -14.14
C VAL A 108 -9.22 -13.75 -14.87
N TYR A 109 -8.77 -12.67 -14.28
CA TYR A 109 -7.69 -11.82 -14.77
C TYR A 109 -6.31 -12.43 -14.51
N THR A 110 -5.30 -12.04 -15.29
CA THR A 110 -3.94 -12.58 -15.13
C THR A 110 -3.36 -12.30 -13.74
N VAL A 111 -3.58 -11.09 -13.20
CA VAL A 111 -3.12 -10.71 -11.85
C VAL A 111 -3.78 -11.60 -10.79
N GLU A 112 -5.07 -11.90 -10.93
CA GLU A 112 -5.81 -12.76 -10.00
C GLU A 112 -5.26 -14.19 -9.99
N LYS A 113 -4.89 -14.73 -11.16
CA LYS A 113 -4.24 -16.05 -11.25
C LYS A 113 -2.92 -16.09 -10.50
N VAL A 114 -2.10 -15.04 -10.63
CA VAL A 114 -0.82 -14.96 -9.90
C VAL A 114 -1.05 -14.88 -8.40
N ILE A 115 -2.05 -14.09 -7.95
CA ILE A 115 -2.45 -14.04 -6.54
C ILE A 115 -2.89 -15.42 -6.03
N LEU A 116 -3.71 -16.15 -6.79
CA LEU A 116 -4.13 -17.51 -6.44
C LEU A 116 -2.95 -18.47 -6.36
N VAL A 117 -2.00 -18.40 -7.30
CA VAL A 117 -0.77 -19.20 -7.26
C VAL A 117 0.08 -18.84 -6.03
N ALA A 118 0.20 -17.56 -5.68
CA ALA A 118 0.92 -17.11 -4.49
C ALA A 118 0.25 -17.60 -3.19
N LEU A 119 -1.09 -17.58 -3.12
CA LEU A 119 -1.84 -18.11 -1.97
C LEU A 119 -1.68 -19.63 -1.84
N VAL A 120 -1.79 -20.37 -2.94
CA VAL A 120 -1.55 -21.83 -2.95
C VAL A 120 -0.10 -22.12 -2.55
N PHE A 121 0.86 -21.35 -3.05
CA PHE A 121 2.27 -21.48 -2.69
C PHE A 121 2.50 -21.23 -1.20
N ALA A 122 1.84 -20.23 -0.60
CA ALA A 122 1.93 -19.96 0.83
C ALA A 122 1.46 -21.17 1.67
N VAL A 123 0.33 -21.80 1.29
CA VAL A 123 -0.17 -23.02 1.94
C VAL A 123 0.81 -24.19 1.75
N LEU A 124 1.35 -24.38 0.55
CA LEU A 124 2.33 -25.44 0.28
C LEU A 124 3.62 -25.23 1.07
N SER A 125 4.11 -23.98 1.16
CA SER A 125 5.28 -23.61 1.96
C SER A 125 5.07 -23.94 3.44
N ALA A 126 3.89 -23.65 4.00
CA ALA A 126 3.55 -24.05 5.36
C ALA A 126 3.58 -25.57 5.56
N LEU A 127 2.96 -26.33 4.64
CA LEU A 127 2.93 -27.79 4.71
C LEU A 127 4.33 -28.41 4.62
N VAL A 128 5.18 -27.89 3.73
CA VAL A 128 6.56 -28.35 3.52
C VAL A 128 7.45 -28.09 4.76
N ASN A 129 7.18 -27.02 5.48
CA ASN A 129 7.89 -26.68 6.71
C ASN A 129 7.26 -27.28 7.98
N GLY A 130 6.11 -27.94 7.87
CA GLY A 130 5.40 -28.51 9.02
C GLY A 130 4.85 -27.44 9.97
N GLU A 131 4.54 -26.25 9.43
CA GLU A 131 4.01 -25.16 10.23
C GLU A 131 2.59 -25.47 10.72
N ARG A 132 2.28 -25.01 11.94
CA ARG A 132 0.95 -25.21 12.51
C ARG A 132 -0.06 -24.36 11.76
N MET A 133 -1.26 -24.92 11.53
CA MET A 133 -2.33 -24.23 10.81
C MET A 133 -2.65 -22.84 11.38
N ALA A 134 -2.61 -22.67 12.71
CA ALA A 134 -2.83 -21.36 13.34
C ALA A 134 -1.75 -20.33 12.97
N THR A 135 -0.48 -20.73 12.96
CA THR A 135 0.66 -19.89 12.53
C THR A 135 0.54 -19.53 11.07
N THR A 136 0.23 -20.52 10.23
CA THR A 136 0.01 -20.32 8.79
C THR A 136 -1.13 -19.34 8.53
N MET A 137 -2.26 -19.47 9.21
CA MET A 137 -3.40 -18.56 9.05
C MET A 137 -3.05 -17.13 9.49
N LEU A 138 -2.24 -16.97 10.55
CA LEU A 138 -1.74 -15.67 10.96
C LEU A 138 -0.79 -15.06 9.90
N GLY A 139 0.14 -15.85 9.37
CA GLY A 139 1.03 -15.43 8.30
C GLY A 139 0.28 -15.03 7.03
N ILE A 140 -0.72 -15.82 6.63
CA ILE A 140 -1.60 -15.52 5.50
C ILE A 140 -2.42 -14.25 5.78
N ARG A 141 -2.96 -14.06 6.99
CA ARG A 141 -3.65 -12.82 7.38
C ARG A 141 -2.74 -11.61 7.17
N VAL A 142 -1.54 -11.62 7.74
CA VAL A 142 -0.61 -10.48 7.65
C VAL A 142 -0.15 -10.26 6.20
N GLY A 143 0.21 -11.33 5.49
CA GLY A 143 0.77 -11.25 4.14
C GLY A 143 -0.24 -11.03 3.02
N PHE A 144 -1.50 -11.43 3.18
CA PHE A 144 -2.47 -11.43 2.08
C PHE A 144 -3.74 -10.63 2.34
N ARG A 145 -4.03 -10.13 3.56
CA ARG A 145 -5.29 -9.40 3.82
C ARG A 145 -5.53 -8.27 2.80
N TYR A 146 -4.54 -7.42 2.53
CA TYR A 146 -4.73 -6.33 1.57
C TYR A 146 -4.65 -6.78 0.11
N VAL A 147 -3.98 -7.89 -0.18
CA VAL A 147 -4.06 -8.54 -1.50
C VAL A 147 -5.49 -9.03 -1.77
N LEU A 148 -6.18 -9.54 -0.75
CA LEU A 148 -7.61 -9.89 -0.85
C LEU A 148 -8.48 -8.63 -1.00
N LEU A 149 -8.13 -7.53 -0.33
CA LEU A 149 -8.82 -6.25 -0.52
C LEU A 149 -8.65 -5.71 -1.95
N PHE A 150 -7.49 -5.92 -2.59
CA PHE A 150 -7.29 -5.65 -4.01
C PHE A 150 -8.25 -6.43 -4.89
N LEU A 151 -8.40 -7.74 -4.66
CA LEU A 151 -9.35 -8.57 -5.40
C LEU A 151 -10.78 -8.07 -5.21
N ALA A 152 -11.16 -7.77 -3.97
CA ALA A 152 -12.47 -7.26 -3.64
C ALA A 152 -12.76 -5.91 -4.32
N ALA A 153 -11.82 -4.98 -4.28
CA ALA A 153 -11.92 -3.68 -4.94
C ALA A 153 -12.01 -3.81 -6.47
N ALA A 154 -11.26 -4.74 -7.07
CA ALA A 154 -11.35 -5.04 -8.50
C ALA A 154 -12.74 -5.61 -8.86
N GLY A 155 -13.29 -6.51 -8.04
CA GLY A 155 -14.62 -7.08 -8.22
C GLY A 155 -15.78 -6.14 -7.88
N LEU A 156 -15.53 -4.92 -7.38
CA LEU A 156 -16.56 -3.88 -7.32
C LEU A 156 -16.91 -3.32 -8.69
N TYR A 157 -16.15 -3.67 -9.73
CA TYR A 157 -16.37 -3.20 -11.09
C TYR A 157 -16.53 -1.68 -11.13
N PRO A 158 -15.55 -0.93 -10.57
CA PRO A 158 -15.69 0.50 -10.38
C PRO A 158 -15.84 1.22 -11.72
N GLU A 159 -16.72 2.22 -11.72
CA GLU A 159 -16.80 3.22 -12.77
C GLU A 159 -15.73 4.30 -12.55
N GLU A 160 -15.41 5.06 -13.59
CA GLU A 160 -14.47 6.18 -13.51
C GLU A 160 -14.87 7.18 -12.43
N ASN A 161 -16.16 7.54 -12.35
CA ASN A 161 -16.67 8.46 -11.33
C ASN A 161 -16.50 7.89 -9.90
N THR A 162 -16.74 6.59 -9.70
CA THR A 162 -16.53 5.96 -8.37
C THR A 162 -15.06 6.03 -7.98
N THR A 163 -14.17 5.77 -8.93
CA THR A 163 -12.72 5.83 -8.73
C THR A 163 -12.26 7.26 -8.44
N ALA A 164 -12.77 8.25 -9.18
CA ALA A 164 -12.49 9.66 -8.94
C ALA A 164 -12.92 10.11 -7.53
N ARG A 165 -14.10 9.67 -7.07
CA ARG A 165 -14.59 9.93 -5.70
C ARG A 165 -13.68 9.30 -4.64
N PHE A 166 -13.20 8.07 -4.88
CA PHE A 166 -12.28 7.40 -3.95
C PHE A 166 -10.91 8.09 -3.89
N VAL A 167 -10.37 8.53 -5.04
CA VAL A 167 -9.15 9.36 -5.07
C VAL A 167 -9.36 10.67 -4.31
N ARG A 168 -10.48 11.37 -4.51
CA ARG A 168 -10.81 12.60 -3.75
C ARG A 168 -10.91 12.34 -2.24
N PHE A 169 -11.46 11.20 -1.85
CA PHE A 169 -11.50 10.78 -0.45
C PHE A 169 -10.08 10.63 0.13
N LEU A 170 -9.15 9.98 -0.60
CA LEU A 170 -7.76 9.89 -0.16
C LEU A 170 -7.08 11.27 -0.08
N PHE A 171 -7.37 12.18 -1.01
CA PHE A 171 -6.92 13.58 -0.91
C PHE A 171 -7.45 14.27 0.35
N LEU A 172 -8.72 14.05 0.71
CA LEU A 172 -9.29 14.59 1.94
C LEU A 172 -8.54 14.07 3.17
N ILE A 173 -8.29 12.75 3.24
CA ILE A 173 -7.48 12.16 4.32
C ILE A 173 -6.08 12.78 4.36
N GLY A 174 -5.42 12.95 3.21
CA GLY A 174 -4.11 13.59 3.09
C GLY A 174 -4.10 15.04 3.57
N LEU A 175 -5.12 15.82 3.20
CA LEU A 175 -5.26 17.20 3.66
C LEU A 175 -5.45 17.29 5.17
N ILE A 176 -6.14 16.32 5.79
CA ILE A 176 -6.36 16.24 7.24
C ILE A 176 -5.08 15.84 8.00
N GLN A 177 -4.16 15.08 7.40
CA GLN A 177 -2.93 14.67 8.11
C GLN A 177 -2.08 15.87 8.53
N THR A 178 -1.93 16.89 7.67
CA THR A 178 -1.07 18.05 7.98
C THR A 178 -1.55 18.83 9.21
N PRO A 179 -2.83 19.23 9.34
CA PRO A 179 -3.34 19.83 10.58
C PRO A 179 -3.16 18.95 11.81
N VAL A 180 -3.39 17.63 11.70
CA VAL A 180 -3.23 16.70 12.82
C VAL A 180 -1.77 16.63 13.27
N ILE A 181 -0.82 16.60 12.32
CA ILE A 181 0.62 16.58 12.62
C ILE A 181 1.08 17.91 13.21
N LEU A 182 0.59 19.04 12.69
CA LEU A 182 0.87 20.36 13.28
C LEU A 182 0.36 20.45 14.73
N TRP A 183 -0.82 19.88 14.98
CA TRP A 183 -1.38 19.77 16.32
C TRP A 183 -0.49 18.85 17.20
N GLN A 184 -0.15 17.64 16.76
CA GLN A 184 0.76 16.74 17.49
C GLN A 184 2.09 17.43 17.80
N TRP A 185 2.69 18.10 16.81
CA TRP A 185 3.94 18.83 16.97
C TRP A 185 3.86 19.91 18.06
N GLN A 186 2.73 20.60 18.20
CA GLN A 186 2.52 21.59 19.25
C GLN A 186 2.41 20.98 20.65
N PHE A 187 1.88 19.75 20.78
CA PHE A 187 1.49 19.18 22.08
C PHE A 187 2.40 18.05 22.58
N THR A 188 3.14 17.36 21.71
CA THR A 188 3.89 16.16 22.11
C THR A 188 5.24 16.49 22.77
N SER A 189 5.70 17.75 22.74
CA SER A 189 7.08 18.16 23.07
C SER A 189 8.12 17.38 22.24
N TRP A 190 9.29 17.95 21.99
CA TRP A 190 10.30 17.43 21.02
C TRP A 190 10.99 16.12 21.45
N VAL A 191 10.38 15.30 22.32
CA VAL A 191 11.07 14.22 23.04
C VAL A 191 11.25 12.96 22.17
N SER A 192 10.47 12.78 21.09
CA SER A 192 10.68 11.66 20.18
C SER A 192 10.20 11.96 18.74
N GLU A 193 11.16 12.07 17.82
CA GLU A 193 10.98 12.34 16.38
C GLU A 193 10.02 11.35 15.70
N ASP A 194 9.96 10.11 16.19
CA ASP A 194 9.08 9.04 15.66
C ASP A 194 7.62 9.09 16.17
N GLU A 195 7.22 10.14 16.90
CA GLU A 195 5.86 10.26 17.46
C GLU A 195 4.89 11.08 16.58
N LEU A 196 5.40 11.84 15.61
CA LEU A 196 4.60 12.69 14.71
C LEU A 196 4.01 11.90 13.54
N ASN A 197 3.03 11.07 13.86
CA ASN A 197 2.49 10.06 12.94
C ASN A 197 1.12 10.39 12.35
N GLY A 198 0.61 11.61 12.57
CA GLY A 198 -0.72 12.00 12.14
C GLY A 198 -1.77 11.05 12.70
N THR A 199 -2.69 10.62 11.85
CA THR A 199 -3.75 9.67 12.23
C THR A 199 -3.34 8.19 12.01
N PHE A 200 -2.09 7.91 11.66
CA PHE A 200 -1.69 6.57 11.20
C PHE A 200 -1.31 5.60 12.33
N GLY A 201 -1.31 6.05 13.60
CA GLY A 201 -0.85 5.25 14.75
C GLY A 201 0.65 5.43 15.02
N ARG A 202 1.21 4.76 16.03
CA ARG A 202 2.60 5.02 16.47
C ARG A 202 3.62 4.48 15.45
N SER A 203 4.74 5.19 15.28
CA SER A 203 5.87 4.78 14.42
C SER A 203 5.53 4.60 12.93
N GLN A 204 4.58 5.40 12.43
CA GLN A 204 4.10 5.43 11.04
C GLN A 204 4.48 6.73 10.28
N THR A 205 5.44 7.51 10.77
CA THR A 205 6.06 8.63 10.05
C THR A 205 6.43 8.24 8.61
N PRO A 206 7.09 7.09 8.39
CA PRO A 206 7.41 6.65 7.03
C PRO A 206 6.13 6.30 6.22
N GLY A 207 5.10 5.80 6.91
CA GLY A 207 3.72 5.62 6.44
C GLY A 207 3.14 6.84 5.74
N ILE A 208 3.18 7.98 6.44
CA ILE A 208 2.67 9.26 5.94
C ILE A 208 3.43 9.73 4.71
N ALA A 209 4.76 9.64 4.73
CA ALA A 209 5.57 10.05 3.60
C ALA A 209 5.18 9.33 2.30
N LEU A 210 5.02 8.00 2.36
CA LEU A 210 4.60 7.23 1.19
C LEU A 210 3.17 7.57 0.76
N PHE A 211 2.27 7.78 1.72
CA PHE A 211 0.90 8.21 1.41
C PHE A 211 0.89 9.55 0.66
N MET A 212 1.67 10.54 1.12
CA MET A 212 1.81 11.83 0.45
C MET A 212 2.41 11.68 -0.94
N LEU A 213 3.47 10.88 -1.11
CA LEU A 213 4.06 10.60 -2.42
C LEU A 213 3.06 9.91 -3.36
N THR A 214 2.16 9.08 -2.82
CA THR A 214 1.08 8.46 -3.61
C THR A 214 0.08 9.50 -4.11
N LEU A 215 -0.30 10.48 -3.29
CA LEU A 215 -1.15 11.59 -3.74
C LEU A 215 -0.43 12.48 -4.76
N TRP A 216 0.89 12.67 -4.59
CA TRP A 216 1.73 13.34 -5.57
C TRP A 216 1.76 12.61 -6.92
N CYS A 217 1.69 11.28 -6.95
CA CYS A 217 1.55 10.50 -8.20
C CYS A 217 0.39 11.03 -9.03
N TYR A 218 -0.77 11.27 -8.40
CA TYR A 218 -1.95 11.79 -9.08
C TYR A 218 -1.75 13.22 -9.58
N LEU A 219 -1.24 14.12 -8.73
CA LEU A 219 -1.03 15.54 -9.09
C LEU A 219 -0.02 15.68 -10.23
N ILE A 220 1.09 14.97 -10.17
CA ILE A 220 2.12 14.95 -11.23
C ILE A 220 1.53 14.35 -12.50
N ALA A 221 0.85 13.21 -12.42
CA ALA A 221 0.21 12.58 -13.58
C ALA A 221 -0.77 13.54 -14.27
N ARG A 222 -1.54 14.32 -13.49
CA ARG A 222 -2.48 15.32 -13.99
C ARG A 222 -1.78 16.48 -14.69
N MET A 223 -0.72 17.04 -14.09
CA MET A 223 0.08 18.10 -14.73
C MET A 223 0.73 17.65 -16.04
N LEU A 224 1.25 16.42 -16.07
CA LEU A 224 1.83 15.83 -17.27
C LEU A 224 0.78 15.58 -18.36
N GLU A 225 -0.45 15.23 -17.98
CA GLU A 225 -1.55 15.00 -18.92
C GLU A 225 -2.05 16.32 -19.53
N GLU A 226 -2.18 17.35 -18.70
CA GLU A 226 -2.65 18.66 -19.12
C GLU A 226 -1.55 19.53 -19.75
N LYS A 227 -0.29 19.09 -19.70
CA LYS A 227 0.91 19.82 -20.16
C LYS A 227 1.02 21.23 -19.56
N ARG A 228 0.49 21.44 -18.35
CA ARG A 228 0.48 22.72 -17.65
C ARG A 228 0.66 22.52 -16.16
N ILE A 229 1.51 23.34 -15.55
CA ILE A 229 1.63 23.43 -14.09
C ILE A 229 0.48 24.30 -13.57
N ARG A 230 -0.45 23.71 -12.81
CA ARG A 230 -1.50 24.49 -12.14
C ARG A 230 -1.03 24.89 -10.75
N PRO A 231 -1.13 26.19 -10.37
CA PRO A 231 -0.72 26.64 -9.04
C PRO A 231 -1.39 25.85 -7.90
N ILE A 232 -2.67 25.49 -8.04
CA ILE A 232 -3.40 24.71 -7.03
C ILE A 232 -2.77 23.33 -6.77
N TYR A 233 -2.18 22.69 -7.78
CA TYR A 233 -1.49 21.40 -7.61
C TYR A 233 -0.14 21.59 -6.91
N VAL A 234 0.57 22.68 -7.23
CA VAL A 234 1.83 23.03 -6.56
C VAL A 234 1.59 23.35 -5.09
N VAL A 235 0.58 24.17 -4.79
CA VAL A 235 0.19 24.50 -3.41
C VAL A 235 -0.22 23.23 -2.65
N GLY A 236 -1.02 22.34 -3.27
CA GLY A 236 -1.38 21.06 -2.67
C GLY A 236 -0.17 20.17 -2.37
N MET A 237 0.80 20.10 -3.30
CA MET A 237 2.06 19.38 -3.08
C MET A 237 2.86 19.99 -1.92
N LEU A 238 3.05 21.32 -1.89
CA LEU A 238 3.75 22.02 -0.81
C LEU A 238 3.08 21.79 0.54
N TRP A 239 1.74 21.83 0.60
CA TRP A 239 0.98 21.51 1.80
C TRP A 239 1.25 20.09 2.32
N MET A 240 1.33 19.12 1.40
CA MET A 240 1.61 17.72 1.73
C MET A 240 3.07 17.47 2.15
N ILE A 241 4.02 18.36 1.84
CA ILE A 241 5.42 18.26 2.31
C ILE A 241 5.55 18.58 3.80
N VAL A 242 4.67 19.43 4.34
CA VAL A 242 4.75 19.86 5.75
C VAL A 242 4.77 18.65 6.69
N ALA A 243 3.93 17.65 6.44
CA ALA A 243 3.84 16.45 7.25
C ALA A 243 5.16 15.63 7.26
N PRO A 244 5.73 15.21 6.10
CA PRO A 244 7.06 14.60 6.03
C PRO A 244 8.21 15.44 6.60
N VAL A 245 8.16 16.77 6.49
CA VAL A 245 9.17 17.66 7.08
C VAL A 245 9.11 17.58 8.60
N LEU A 246 7.93 17.79 9.18
CA LEU A 246 7.76 17.80 10.63
C LEU A 246 8.02 16.43 11.25
N GLY A 247 7.61 15.35 10.59
CA GLY A 247 7.91 13.99 11.03
C GLY A 247 9.32 13.53 10.70
N GLU A 248 10.19 14.35 10.12
CA GLU A 248 11.56 13.94 9.73
C GLU A 248 11.63 12.68 8.84
N ALA A 249 10.69 12.54 7.90
CA ALA A 249 10.67 11.40 7.00
C ALA A 249 11.77 11.50 5.93
N LYS A 250 13.04 11.32 6.31
CA LYS A 250 14.25 11.50 5.48
C LYS A 250 14.16 10.82 4.11
N PHE A 251 13.61 9.60 4.10
CA PHE A 251 13.43 8.83 2.87
C PHE A 251 12.46 9.48 1.86
N PHE A 252 11.51 10.32 2.32
CA PHE A 252 10.66 11.13 1.45
C PHE A 252 11.50 12.02 0.52
N PHE A 253 12.44 12.77 1.09
CA PHE A 253 13.28 13.72 0.34
C PHE A 253 14.28 13.00 -0.57
N LEU A 254 14.79 11.85 -0.13
CA LEU A 254 15.65 11.00 -0.94
C LEU A 254 14.92 10.43 -2.16
N LEU A 255 13.72 9.88 -1.95
CA LEU A 255 12.97 9.22 -3.01
C LEU A 255 12.28 10.22 -3.94
N LEU A 256 11.92 11.41 -3.46
CA LEU A 256 11.17 12.41 -4.23
C LEU A 256 11.78 12.75 -5.61
N PRO A 257 13.07 13.11 -5.75
CA PRO A 257 13.63 13.44 -7.05
C PRO A 257 13.68 12.23 -8.00
N ILE A 258 14.01 11.04 -7.48
CA ILE A 258 14.02 9.80 -8.25
C ILE A 258 12.59 9.46 -8.72
N PHE A 259 11.62 9.66 -7.85
CA PHE A 259 10.21 9.44 -8.15
C PHE A 259 9.66 10.42 -9.19
N VAL A 260 9.97 11.72 -9.09
CA VAL A 260 9.62 12.72 -10.11
C VAL A 260 10.28 12.38 -11.44
N ALA A 261 11.56 11.97 -11.42
CA ALA A 261 12.28 11.45 -12.58
C ALA A 261 11.57 10.27 -13.23
N PHE A 262 11.13 9.31 -12.42
CA PHE A 262 10.37 8.16 -12.88
C PHE A 262 9.02 8.53 -13.51
N MET A 263 8.26 9.44 -12.88
CA MET A 263 6.94 9.87 -13.37
C MET A 263 7.05 10.65 -14.68
N ALA A 264 8.05 11.51 -14.81
CA ALA A 264 8.29 12.33 -15.99
C ALA A 264 9.31 11.73 -16.97
N ARG A 265 9.65 10.43 -16.83
CA ARG A 265 10.70 9.76 -17.62
C ARG A 265 10.56 9.97 -19.13
N THR A 266 9.34 9.98 -19.68
CA THR A 266 9.10 10.20 -21.11
C THR A 266 9.53 11.60 -21.57
N GLU A 267 9.37 12.62 -20.72
CA GLU A 267 9.81 13.97 -21.03
C GLU A 267 11.28 14.19 -20.69
N PHE A 268 11.80 13.51 -19.67
CA PHE A 268 13.23 13.55 -19.36
C PHE A 268 14.10 12.90 -20.44
N PHE A 269 13.68 11.77 -21.03
CA PHE A 269 14.36 11.20 -22.18
C PHE A 269 14.34 12.12 -23.41
N ARG A 270 13.36 13.02 -23.52
CA ARG A 270 13.31 14.05 -24.57
C ARG A 270 14.13 15.29 -24.25
N ARG A 271 14.37 15.57 -22.96
CA ARG A 271 15.07 16.77 -22.45
C ARG A 271 16.07 16.40 -21.35
N PRO A 272 17.18 15.72 -21.67
CA PRO A 272 18.11 15.17 -20.68
C PRO A 272 18.75 16.26 -19.80
N ALA A 273 19.00 17.46 -20.34
CA ALA A 273 19.55 18.58 -19.55
C ALA A 273 18.63 18.99 -18.39
N LEU A 274 17.30 19.03 -18.62
CA LEU A 274 16.33 19.31 -17.57
C LEU A 274 16.29 18.19 -16.53
N ALA A 275 16.47 16.93 -16.97
CA ALA A 275 16.56 15.77 -16.08
C ALA A 275 17.73 15.86 -15.13
N ILE A 276 18.90 16.16 -15.67
CA ILE A 276 20.13 16.34 -14.90
C ILE A 276 19.96 17.51 -13.94
N GLY A 277 19.43 18.65 -14.41
CA GLY A 277 19.18 19.82 -13.58
C GLY A 277 18.24 19.55 -12.40
N LEU A 278 17.10 18.90 -12.63
CA LEU A 278 16.16 18.56 -11.55
C LEU A 278 16.71 17.49 -10.60
N SER A 279 17.49 16.54 -11.12
CA SER A 279 18.16 15.53 -10.28
C SER A 279 19.22 16.19 -9.38
N LEU A 280 20.00 17.13 -9.91
CA LEU A 280 20.97 17.92 -9.13
C LEU A 280 20.28 18.75 -8.06
N ILE A 281 19.17 19.42 -8.37
CA ILE A 281 18.38 20.16 -7.37
C ILE A 281 17.89 19.21 -6.27
N GLY A 282 17.42 18.01 -6.62
CA GLY A 282 17.04 16.98 -5.65
C GLY A 282 18.19 16.58 -4.72
N VAL A 283 19.37 16.30 -5.28
CA VAL A 283 20.58 15.99 -4.51
C VAL A 283 20.97 17.15 -3.59
N ILE A 284 20.94 18.39 -4.10
CA ILE A 284 21.23 19.59 -3.31
C ILE A 284 20.23 19.75 -2.17
N MET A 285 18.93 19.54 -2.42
CA MET A 285 17.93 19.60 -1.35
C MET A 285 18.16 18.53 -0.28
N ILE A 286 18.52 17.31 -0.66
CA ILE A 286 18.84 16.24 0.30
C ILE A 286 20.02 16.67 1.17
N ILE A 287 21.12 17.14 0.56
CA ILE A 287 22.30 17.61 1.28
C ILE A 287 21.94 18.79 2.17
N ALA A 288 21.13 19.73 1.69
CA ALA A 288 20.73 20.90 2.46
C ALA A 288 19.84 20.53 3.66
N VAL A 289 18.84 19.66 3.47
CA VAL A 289 17.98 19.18 4.55
C VAL A 289 18.80 18.41 5.57
N ASP A 290 19.66 17.50 5.13
CA ASP A 290 20.51 16.72 6.03
C ASP A 290 21.50 17.60 6.79
N TYR A 291 22.15 18.55 6.10
CA TYR A 291 23.02 19.55 6.72
C TYR A 291 22.27 20.39 7.76
N ILE A 292 21.08 20.88 7.44
CA ILE A 292 20.27 21.67 8.38
C ILE A 292 19.99 20.83 9.63
N ILE A 293 19.50 19.59 9.48
CA ILE A 293 19.19 18.70 10.60
C ILE A 293 20.45 18.42 11.44
N VAL A 294 21.60 18.18 10.81
CA VAL A 294 22.88 17.95 11.50
C VAL A 294 23.35 19.20 12.26
N GLU A 295 23.35 20.36 11.60
CA GLU A 295 23.88 21.61 12.14
C GLU A 295 23.00 22.20 13.25
N THR A 296 21.68 22.01 13.17
CA THR A 296 20.77 22.43 14.26
C THR A 296 20.85 21.53 15.49
N GLY A 297 21.78 20.56 15.52
CA GLY A 297 22.04 19.70 16.67
C GLY A 297 20.96 18.63 16.89
N PHE A 298 20.12 18.34 15.88
CA PHE A 298 19.13 17.27 15.99
C PHE A 298 19.79 15.89 16.03
N TRP A 299 20.98 15.75 15.44
CA TRP A 299 21.73 14.51 15.55
C TRP A 299 22.59 14.49 16.81
N ARG A 300 22.57 13.35 17.52
CA ARG A 300 23.62 12.99 18.48
C ARG A 300 25.00 13.21 17.84
N GLU A 301 25.92 13.80 18.61
CA GLU A 301 27.31 14.06 18.19
C GLU A 301 27.89 12.87 17.38
N GLY A 302 28.36 13.15 16.16
CA GLY A 302 29.08 12.18 15.33
C GLY A 302 28.41 11.70 14.04
N ARG A 303 27.14 12.01 13.77
CA ARG A 303 26.45 11.57 12.52
C ARG A 303 26.40 12.64 11.43
N ASN A 304 27.51 13.34 11.16
CA ASN A 304 27.57 14.26 10.01
C ASN A 304 27.93 13.48 8.72
N PRO A 305 27.54 13.95 7.51
CA PRO A 305 27.86 13.29 6.24
C PRO A 305 29.36 13.06 6.01
N LEU A 306 30.18 13.99 6.50
CA LEU A 306 31.63 13.88 6.42
C LEU A 306 32.15 12.70 7.24
N THR A 307 31.55 12.42 8.40
CA THR A 307 31.83 11.27 9.26
C THR A 307 31.48 9.98 8.54
N TYR A 308 30.36 9.92 7.81
CA TYR A 308 30.01 8.75 7.01
C TYR A 308 31.04 8.47 5.90
N VAL A 309 31.56 9.51 5.24
CA VAL A 309 32.59 9.37 4.20
C VAL A 309 33.95 9.00 4.82
N THR A 310 34.32 9.64 5.93
CA THR A 310 35.64 9.43 6.55
C THR A 310 35.73 8.16 7.40
N LYS A 311 34.60 7.65 7.89
CA LYS A 311 34.50 6.43 8.70
C LYS A 311 33.68 5.34 8.00
N LEU A 312 33.77 5.28 6.68
CA LEU A 312 32.95 4.38 5.86
C LEU A 312 33.04 2.91 6.32
N ASP A 313 34.25 2.42 6.65
CA ASP A 313 34.45 1.04 7.16
C ASP A 313 33.76 0.82 8.53
N GLU A 314 33.85 1.78 9.46
CA GLU A 314 33.18 1.70 10.77
C GLU A 314 31.65 1.69 10.60
N VAL A 315 31.12 2.50 9.69
CA VAL A 315 29.69 2.51 9.34
C VAL A 315 29.26 1.18 8.72
N PHE A 316 30.02 0.67 7.74
CA PHE A 316 29.69 -0.60 7.10
C PHE A 316 29.72 -1.77 8.08
N ARG A 317 30.71 -1.82 8.97
CA ARG A 317 30.75 -2.83 10.04
C ARG A 317 29.57 -2.68 10.98
N THR A 318 29.26 -1.47 11.42
CA THR A 318 28.09 -1.23 12.30
C THR A 318 26.77 -1.65 11.64
N GLU A 319 26.62 -1.42 10.34
CA GLU A 319 25.43 -1.78 9.56
C GLU A 319 25.30 -3.27 9.27
N LEU A 320 26.42 -4.00 9.18
CA LEU A 320 26.47 -5.40 8.72
C LEU A 320 26.80 -6.41 9.84
N ASP A 321 27.40 -5.96 10.94
CA ASP A 321 27.71 -6.80 12.08
C ASP A 321 26.50 -6.98 12.99
N ARG A 322 26.48 -8.10 13.72
CA ARG A 322 25.42 -8.36 14.69
C ARG A 322 25.54 -7.36 15.85
N PRO A 323 24.49 -6.56 16.14
CA PRO A 323 24.53 -5.61 17.24
C PRO A 323 24.61 -6.33 18.58
N GLN A 324 25.36 -5.76 19.53
CA GLN A 324 25.47 -6.30 20.89
C GLN A 324 24.20 -6.07 21.72
N GLU A 325 23.42 -5.02 21.41
CA GLU A 325 22.26 -4.56 22.20
C GLU A 325 20.90 -4.83 21.53
N GLY A 326 20.84 -5.67 20.49
CA GLY A 326 19.56 -6.02 19.83
C GLY A 326 18.94 -4.92 18.95
N ASN A 327 19.63 -3.80 18.73
CA ASN A 327 19.25 -2.80 17.75
C ASN A 327 19.80 -3.16 16.36
N PHE A 328 19.02 -3.92 15.59
CA PHE A 328 19.42 -4.41 14.28
C PHE A 328 19.22 -3.37 13.18
N GLU A 329 20.32 -2.98 12.55
CA GLU A 329 20.31 -2.14 11.36
C GLU A 329 19.62 -2.84 10.17
N ARG A 330 19.11 -2.04 9.23
CA ARG A 330 18.33 -2.57 8.10
C ARG A 330 19.19 -3.50 7.23
N SER A 331 20.44 -3.11 6.98
CA SER A 331 21.39 -3.86 6.15
C SER A 331 21.68 -5.25 6.74
N TYR A 332 21.90 -5.33 8.06
CA TYR A 332 22.04 -6.60 8.78
C TYR A 332 20.83 -7.52 8.60
N ARG A 333 19.60 -6.99 8.62
CA ARG A 333 18.38 -7.80 8.42
C ARG A 333 18.35 -8.42 7.02
N PHE A 334 18.77 -7.70 5.98
CA PHE A 334 18.92 -8.27 4.63
C PHE A 334 19.94 -9.40 4.60
N MET A 335 21.12 -9.17 5.17
CA MET A 335 22.17 -10.17 5.22
C MET A 335 21.69 -11.43 5.94
N SER A 336 21.10 -11.26 7.12
CA SER A 336 20.59 -12.36 7.94
C SER A 336 19.49 -13.14 7.22
N ALA A 337 18.57 -12.46 6.54
CA ALA A 337 17.53 -13.14 5.77
C ALA A 337 18.11 -13.97 4.61
N ILE A 338 19.16 -13.47 3.94
CA ILE A 338 19.85 -14.21 2.86
C ILE A 338 20.59 -15.42 3.42
N VAL A 339 21.35 -15.26 4.51
CA VAL A 339 22.05 -16.36 5.18
C VAL A 339 21.05 -17.44 5.59
N LEU A 340 20.00 -17.08 6.33
CA LEU A 340 18.98 -18.04 6.78
C LEU A 340 18.19 -18.67 5.63
N ALA A 341 17.91 -17.91 4.57
CA ALA A 341 17.30 -18.46 3.37
C ALA A 341 18.22 -19.48 2.69
N THR A 342 19.54 -19.34 2.80
CA THR A 342 20.51 -20.23 2.12
C THR A 342 21.01 -21.41 2.96
N ASP A 343 20.62 -21.49 4.24
CA ASP A 343 21.05 -22.57 5.15
C ASP A 343 20.64 -23.98 4.66
N ASN A 344 19.53 -24.12 3.95
CA ASN A 344 19.15 -25.39 3.31
C ASN A 344 18.32 -25.19 2.04
N ALA A 345 18.34 -26.18 1.14
CA ALA A 345 17.62 -26.09 -0.14
C ALA A 345 16.10 -25.88 0.01
N ARG A 346 15.49 -26.38 1.09
CA ARG A 346 14.05 -26.22 1.35
C ARG A 346 13.71 -24.76 1.66
N THR A 347 14.46 -24.13 2.57
CA THR A 347 14.26 -22.73 2.97
C THR A 347 14.60 -21.77 1.84
N ILE A 348 15.55 -22.11 0.96
CA ILE A 348 15.82 -21.32 -0.25
C ILE A 348 14.54 -21.16 -1.07
N PHE A 349 13.85 -22.26 -1.39
CA PHE A 349 12.70 -22.19 -2.29
C PHE A 349 11.41 -21.80 -1.58
N PHE A 350 11.12 -22.42 -0.42
CA PHE A 350 9.84 -22.30 0.29
C PHE A 350 9.87 -21.33 1.47
N GLY A 351 11.04 -20.85 1.89
CA GLY A 351 11.18 -20.11 3.14
C GLY A 351 10.92 -21.01 4.34
N ASN A 352 10.61 -20.39 5.48
CA ASN A 352 10.29 -21.09 6.72
C ASN A 352 8.80 -21.34 6.92
N GLY A 353 7.95 -20.86 6.01
CA GLY A 353 6.50 -20.95 6.12
C GLY A 353 5.87 -19.62 6.55
N PRO A 354 4.68 -19.27 6.01
CA PRO A 354 3.96 -18.08 6.42
C PRO A 354 3.72 -18.03 7.93
N GLY A 355 4.05 -16.90 8.55
CA GLY A 355 3.84 -16.67 9.97
C GLY A 355 5.00 -17.11 10.88
N SER A 356 6.07 -17.70 10.33
CA SER A 356 7.21 -18.18 11.13
C SER A 356 7.97 -17.07 11.89
N VAL A 357 7.96 -15.84 11.36
CA VAL A 357 8.57 -14.65 12.00
C VAL A 357 7.53 -13.61 12.44
N THR A 358 6.25 -13.86 12.15
CA THR A 358 5.16 -12.97 12.52
C THR A 358 4.80 -13.19 13.99
N MET A 359 4.87 -12.13 14.80
CA MET A 359 4.51 -12.23 16.22
C MET A 359 3.01 -12.51 16.40
N SER A 360 2.68 -13.44 17.29
CA SER A 360 1.31 -13.73 17.69
C SER A 360 1.06 -13.29 19.12
N TYR A 361 -0.03 -12.57 19.34
CA TYR A 361 -0.49 -12.19 20.67
C TYR A 361 -1.29 -13.31 21.38
N VAL A 362 -1.64 -14.39 20.67
CA VAL A 362 -2.58 -15.42 21.17
C VAL A 362 -1.87 -16.68 21.68
N ALA A 363 -0.64 -16.96 21.24
CA ALA A 363 0.04 -18.23 21.55
C ALA A 363 1.45 -18.03 22.10
N HIS A 364 1.65 -18.29 23.41
CA HIS A 364 2.98 -18.34 24.04
C HIS A 364 3.94 -19.33 23.36
N GLU A 365 3.46 -20.37 22.68
CA GLU A 365 4.31 -21.32 21.94
C GLU A 365 4.82 -20.78 20.59
N HIS A 366 4.21 -19.74 20.00
CA HIS A 366 4.79 -19.06 18.82
C HIS A 366 6.10 -18.34 19.15
N SER A 367 6.44 -18.24 20.45
CA SER A 367 7.64 -17.56 20.93
C SER A 367 8.94 -18.23 20.54
N LYS A 368 9.02 -19.55 20.27
CA LYS A 368 10.35 -20.19 20.04
C LYS A 368 10.93 -19.89 18.66
N THR A 369 10.17 -20.11 17.59
CA THR A 369 10.62 -19.81 16.22
C THR A 369 10.76 -18.31 16.02
N SER A 370 9.78 -17.52 16.48
CA SER A 370 9.86 -16.05 16.40
C SER A 370 10.98 -15.47 17.27
N ALA A 371 11.28 -16.01 18.46
CA ALA A 371 12.42 -15.56 19.27
C ALA A 371 13.77 -15.92 18.64
N TYR A 372 13.88 -17.08 17.99
CA TYR A 372 15.08 -17.42 17.23
C TYR A 372 15.37 -16.35 16.16
N TYR A 373 14.38 -16.00 15.34
CA TYR A 373 14.51 -14.98 14.30
C TYR A 373 14.59 -13.54 14.83
N ALA A 374 13.98 -13.25 15.98
CA ALA A 374 14.15 -11.99 16.68
C ALA A 374 15.61 -11.76 17.09
N GLY A 375 16.37 -12.84 17.39
CA GLY A 375 17.81 -12.80 17.61
C GLY A 375 18.63 -12.30 16.41
N TYR A 376 18.03 -12.24 15.22
CA TYR A 376 18.59 -11.70 13.97
C TYR A 376 17.88 -10.41 13.52
N GLY A 377 17.00 -9.83 14.34
CA GLY A 377 16.22 -8.65 13.96
C GLY A 377 15.18 -8.92 12.87
N LEU A 378 14.90 -10.19 12.57
CA LEU A 378 13.91 -10.62 11.58
C LEU A 378 12.56 -10.79 12.28
N THR A 379 11.90 -9.66 12.51
CA THR A 379 10.57 -9.59 13.11
C THR A 379 9.58 -8.97 12.11
N SER A 380 8.33 -8.78 12.52
CA SER A 380 7.32 -8.06 11.74
C SER A 380 7.65 -6.57 11.50
N SER A 381 8.70 -6.02 12.11
CA SER A 381 9.20 -4.68 11.81
C SER A 381 10.39 -4.67 10.84
N ALA A 382 10.84 -5.84 10.38
CA ALA A 382 11.86 -5.93 9.33
C ALA A 382 11.34 -5.31 8.02
N PRO A 383 12.25 -4.80 7.16
CA PRO A 383 11.88 -4.45 5.81
C PRO A 383 11.18 -5.63 5.10
N SER A 384 10.26 -5.31 4.19
CA SER A 384 9.36 -6.32 3.62
C SER A 384 10.11 -7.42 2.86
N ILE A 385 11.20 -7.09 2.16
CA ILE A 385 11.99 -8.09 1.41
C ILE A 385 12.66 -9.12 2.33
N PRO A 386 13.43 -8.76 3.38
CA PRO A 386 13.94 -9.70 4.37
C PRO A 386 12.84 -10.59 4.97
N TRP A 387 11.69 -9.99 5.30
CA TRP A 387 10.55 -10.75 5.82
C TRP A 387 10.01 -11.75 4.80
N MET A 388 9.80 -11.34 3.55
CA MET A 388 9.32 -12.22 2.48
C MET A 388 10.29 -13.37 2.19
N LEU A 389 11.59 -13.08 2.13
CA LEU A 389 12.62 -14.11 1.92
C LEU A 389 12.61 -15.13 3.05
N THR A 390 12.44 -14.67 4.28
CA THR A 390 12.44 -15.53 5.46
C THR A 390 11.18 -16.40 5.54
N GLU A 391 9.99 -15.86 5.29
CA GLU A 391 8.73 -16.62 5.38
C GLU A 391 8.43 -17.44 4.11
N TYR A 392 8.65 -16.88 2.92
CA TYR A 392 8.19 -17.44 1.64
C TYR A 392 9.33 -17.91 0.71
N GLY A 393 10.59 -17.69 1.08
CA GLY A 393 11.75 -18.05 0.25
C GLY A 393 11.83 -17.23 -1.05
N TYR A 394 12.77 -17.60 -1.93
CA TYR A 394 12.95 -16.91 -3.20
C TYR A 394 11.75 -17.08 -4.14
N VAL A 395 11.14 -18.27 -4.20
CA VAL A 395 10.02 -18.52 -5.11
C VAL A 395 8.79 -17.72 -4.69
N GLY A 396 8.44 -17.75 -3.41
CA GLY A 396 7.30 -16.98 -2.92
C GLY A 396 7.55 -15.48 -3.00
N THR A 397 8.75 -15.01 -2.68
CA THR A 397 9.12 -13.58 -2.87
C THR A 397 8.96 -13.15 -4.32
N LEU A 398 9.46 -13.95 -5.28
CA LEU A 398 9.29 -13.66 -6.71
C LEU A 398 7.82 -13.68 -7.14
N LEU A 399 7.01 -14.59 -6.60
CA LEU A 399 5.56 -14.60 -6.86
C LEU A 399 4.89 -13.32 -6.34
N LEU A 400 5.19 -12.88 -5.12
CA LEU A 400 4.65 -11.64 -4.56
C LEU A 400 5.08 -10.41 -5.37
N LEU A 401 6.35 -10.34 -5.77
CA LEU A 401 6.86 -9.27 -6.64
C LEU A 401 6.24 -9.31 -8.05
N SER A 402 5.94 -10.50 -8.56
CA SER A 402 5.29 -10.64 -9.87
C SER A 402 3.87 -10.05 -9.87
N ILE A 403 3.14 -10.09 -8.74
CA ILE A 403 1.85 -9.41 -8.60
C ILE A 403 2.02 -7.92 -8.92
N LEU A 404 3.02 -7.26 -8.31
CA LEU A 404 3.32 -5.86 -8.55
C LEU A 404 3.72 -5.59 -10.01
N ALA A 405 4.52 -6.48 -10.61
CA ALA A 405 4.91 -6.37 -12.02
C ALA A 405 3.69 -6.45 -12.96
N PHE A 406 2.74 -7.36 -12.70
CA PHE A 406 1.51 -7.43 -13.50
C PHE A 406 0.60 -6.22 -13.27
N ILE A 407 0.50 -5.69 -12.05
CA ILE A 407 -0.21 -4.43 -11.77
C ILE A 407 0.43 -3.27 -12.56
N PHE A 408 1.76 -3.20 -12.58
CA PHE A 408 2.50 -2.19 -13.34
C PHE A 408 2.17 -2.22 -14.85
N VAL A 409 2.12 -3.42 -15.44
CA VAL A 409 1.75 -3.61 -16.85
C VAL A 409 0.33 -3.10 -17.12
N ARG A 410 -0.60 -3.23 -16.16
CA ARG A 410 -1.96 -2.71 -16.28
C ARG A 410 -2.01 -1.18 -16.26
N GLY A 411 -1.10 -0.54 -15.54
CA GLY A 411 -0.87 0.90 -15.61
C GLY A 411 -0.56 1.38 -17.03
N ARG A 412 0.30 0.65 -17.75
CA ARG A 412 0.63 0.95 -19.17
C ARG A 412 -0.59 0.85 -20.09
N VAL A 413 -1.46 -0.13 -19.87
CA VAL A 413 -2.70 -0.28 -20.64
C VAL A 413 -3.60 0.94 -20.43
N LEU A 414 -3.83 1.34 -19.18
CA LEU A 414 -4.61 2.55 -18.86
C LEU A 414 -3.98 3.82 -19.44
N ARG A 415 -2.65 3.94 -19.42
CA ARG A 415 -1.93 5.09 -19.98
C ARG A 415 -2.16 5.28 -21.48
N SER A 416 -2.52 4.20 -22.18
CA SER A 416 -2.83 4.25 -23.60
C SER A 416 -4.30 4.56 -23.87
N ALA A 417 -5.17 4.63 -22.86
CA ALA A 417 -6.62 4.82 -23.02
C ALA A 417 -6.98 6.17 -23.64
N ASP A 418 -8.20 6.26 -24.16
CA ASP A 418 -8.65 7.39 -24.96
C ASP A 418 -9.05 8.61 -24.09
N THR A 419 -9.52 8.36 -22.86
CA THR A 419 -9.89 9.43 -21.93
C THR A 419 -8.68 9.93 -21.11
N PRO A 420 -8.53 11.25 -20.90
CA PRO A 420 -7.44 11.80 -20.09
C PRO A 420 -7.40 11.25 -18.65
N ASP A 421 -8.57 11.05 -18.03
CA ASP A 421 -8.67 10.59 -16.64
C ASP A 421 -8.08 9.18 -16.48
N LEU A 422 -8.40 8.26 -17.40
CA LEU A 422 -7.81 6.91 -17.39
C LEU A 422 -6.30 6.95 -17.62
N ARG A 423 -5.79 7.87 -18.45
CA ARG A 423 -4.33 8.03 -18.64
C ARG A 423 -3.64 8.53 -17.37
N VAL A 424 -4.28 9.45 -16.63
CA VAL A 424 -3.82 9.91 -15.31
C VAL A 424 -3.78 8.74 -14.33
N TYR A 425 -4.84 7.92 -14.26
CA TYR A 425 -4.87 6.73 -13.41
C TYR A 425 -3.79 5.72 -13.79
N GLY A 426 -3.54 5.52 -15.09
CA GLY A 426 -2.46 4.65 -15.57
C GLY A 426 -1.08 5.10 -15.09
N ARG A 427 -0.77 6.40 -15.21
CA ARG A 427 0.49 6.98 -14.69
C ARG A 427 0.56 6.92 -13.17
N MET A 428 -0.54 7.20 -12.48
CA MET A 428 -0.63 7.10 -11.03
C MET A 428 -0.32 5.67 -10.57
N LEU A 429 -0.91 4.65 -11.21
CA LEU A 429 -0.66 3.24 -10.89
C LEU A 429 0.81 2.84 -11.10
N GLU A 430 1.42 3.26 -12.21
CA GLU A 430 2.85 3.04 -12.46
C GLU A 430 3.71 3.67 -11.36
N GLY A 431 3.43 4.92 -10.97
CA GLY A 431 4.12 5.64 -9.90
C GLY A 431 3.94 4.97 -8.54
N MET A 432 2.72 4.57 -8.20
CA MET A 432 2.41 3.86 -6.96
C MET A 432 3.16 2.55 -6.85
N VAL A 433 3.22 1.74 -7.92
CA VAL A 433 3.98 0.48 -7.91
C VAL A 433 5.46 0.75 -7.74
N PHE A 434 6.01 1.75 -8.44
CA PHE A 434 7.41 2.13 -8.27
C PHE A 434 7.73 2.51 -6.81
N LEU A 435 6.93 3.39 -6.22
CA LEU A 435 7.08 3.81 -4.83
C LEU A 435 6.94 2.63 -3.87
N TYR A 436 5.93 1.78 -4.06
CA TYR A 436 5.67 0.63 -3.21
C TYR A 436 6.83 -0.37 -3.27
N VAL A 437 7.37 -0.68 -4.46
CA VAL A 437 8.56 -1.53 -4.63
C VAL A 437 9.78 -0.93 -3.93
N ALA A 438 10.08 0.35 -4.14
CA ALA A 438 11.19 1.03 -3.46
C ALA A 438 11.05 0.92 -1.94
N TRP A 439 9.81 1.01 -1.45
CA TRP A 439 9.51 0.92 -0.03
C TRP A 439 9.67 -0.47 0.57
N LEU A 440 9.44 -1.54 -0.21
CA LEU A 440 9.66 -2.92 0.27
C LEU A 440 11.10 -3.13 0.76
N PHE A 441 12.05 -2.40 0.18
CA PHE A 441 13.46 -2.48 0.59
C PHE A 441 13.77 -1.64 1.82
N TYR A 442 13.00 -0.58 2.06
CA TYR A 442 13.29 0.38 3.12
C TYR A 442 12.59 0.03 4.45
N GLN A 443 11.35 -0.45 4.39
CA GLN A 443 10.46 -0.58 5.54
C GLN A 443 9.45 -1.73 5.34
N SER A 444 8.64 -1.98 6.36
CA SER A 444 7.58 -2.99 6.39
C SER A 444 6.33 -2.61 5.56
N ALA A 445 6.50 -2.08 4.33
CA ALA A 445 5.39 -1.69 3.43
C ALA A 445 4.30 -2.76 3.31
N TRP A 446 4.70 -4.02 3.20
CA TRP A 446 3.77 -5.13 2.99
C TRP A 446 2.93 -5.44 4.24
N GLN A 447 3.37 -5.00 5.42
CA GLN A 447 2.68 -5.21 6.70
C GLN A 447 2.02 -3.93 7.23
N SER A 448 2.34 -2.76 6.67
CA SER A 448 1.79 -1.47 7.10
C SER A 448 0.36 -1.25 6.58
N ASP A 449 -0.56 -1.02 7.50
CA ASP A 449 -2.00 -0.95 7.21
C ASP A 449 -2.38 0.28 6.41
N SER A 450 -1.83 1.43 6.80
CA SER A 450 -2.02 2.69 6.10
C SER A 450 -1.52 2.59 4.66
N MET A 451 -0.28 2.13 4.46
CA MET A 451 0.33 2.00 3.13
C MET A 451 -0.44 1.03 2.24
N ASN A 452 -0.76 -0.14 2.78
CA ASN A 452 -1.47 -1.16 2.05
C ASN A 452 -2.89 -0.74 1.68
N PHE A 453 -3.59 -0.02 2.55
CA PHE A 453 -4.93 0.46 2.26
C PHE A 453 -4.95 1.55 1.17
N VAL A 454 -3.91 2.38 1.05
CA VAL A 454 -3.80 3.31 -0.09
C VAL A 454 -3.59 2.51 -1.38
N PHE A 455 -2.62 1.59 -1.35
CA PHE A 455 -2.11 0.94 -2.54
C PHE A 455 -3.09 -0.07 -3.13
N TRP A 456 -3.49 -1.07 -2.35
CA TRP A 456 -4.17 -2.26 -2.86
C TRP A 456 -5.60 -2.00 -3.39
N PRO A 457 -6.48 -1.26 -2.70
CA PRO A 457 -7.78 -0.87 -3.24
C PRO A 457 -7.70 -0.07 -4.54
N LEU A 458 -6.85 0.96 -4.58
CA LEU A 458 -6.65 1.77 -5.79
C LEU A 458 -6.11 0.92 -6.95
N ALA A 459 -5.10 0.09 -6.68
CA ALA A 459 -4.56 -0.83 -7.66
C ALA A 459 -5.65 -1.79 -8.18
N GLY A 460 -6.50 -2.32 -7.30
CA GLY A 460 -7.63 -3.18 -7.69
C GLY A 460 -8.61 -2.47 -8.60
N MET A 461 -8.99 -1.23 -8.25
CA MET A 461 -9.88 -0.42 -9.07
C MET A 461 -9.29 -0.10 -10.45
N PHE A 462 -8.05 0.35 -10.50
CA PHE A 462 -7.36 0.70 -11.74
C PHE A 462 -7.12 -0.53 -12.62
N VAL A 463 -6.74 -1.67 -12.03
CA VAL A 463 -6.59 -2.93 -12.77
C VAL A 463 -7.93 -3.35 -13.39
N SER A 464 -9.04 -3.27 -12.66
CA SER A 464 -10.38 -3.53 -13.21
C SER A 464 -10.72 -2.61 -14.39
N LEU A 465 -10.48 -1.30 -14.26
CA LEU A 465 -10.67 -0.35 -15.36
C LEU A 465 -9.80 -0.71 -16.58
N SER A 466 -8.56 -1.13 -16.36
CA SER A 466 -7.64 -1.51 -17.44
C SER A 466 -8.15 -2.70 -18.28
N TYR A 467 -8.83 -3.65 -17.64
CA TYR A 467 -9.40 -4.80 -18.33
C TYR A 467 -10.62 -4.41 -19.17
N ARG A 468 -11.43 -3.44 -18.71
CA ARG A 468 -12.52 -2.87 -19.51
C ARG A 468 -12.01 -2.17 -20.76
N VAL A 469 -11.01 -1.30 -20.61
CA VAL A 469 -10.36 -0.64 -21.77
C VAL A 469 -9.84 -1.68 -22.76
N GLN A 470 -9.23 -2.77 -22.26
CA GLN A 470 -8.74 -3.84 -23.13
C GLN A 470 -9.86 -4.65 -23.80
N SER A 471 -10.97 -4.92 -23.11
CA SER A 471 -12.12 -5.62 -23.71
C SER A 471 -12.78 -4.79 -24.78
N ASP A 472 -12.97 -3.50 -24.53
CA ASP A 472 -13.65 -2.58 -25.45
C ASP A 472 -12.85 -2.45 -26.73
N ARG A 473 -11.51 -2.33 -26.63
CA ARG A 473 -10.62 -2.34 -27.81
C ARG A 473 -10.69 -3.60 -28.63
N ARG A 474 -10.73 -4.77 -27.97
CA ARG A 474 -10.84 -6.06 -28.67
C ARG A 474 -12.19 -6.19 -29.36
N TYR A 475 -13.25 -5.68 -28.74
CA TYR A 475 -14.58 -5.66 -29.33
C TYR A 475 -14.64 -4.76 -30.56
N GLN A 476 -14.14 -3.52 -30.46
CA GLN A 476 -14.09 -2.59 -31.60
C GLN A 476 -13.25 -3.16 -32.75
N ALA A 477 -12.04 -3.68 -32.46
CA ALA A 477 -11.21 -4.31 -33.50
C ALA A 477 -11.89 -5.52 -34.17
N ALA A 478 -12.72 -6.27 -33.44
CA ALA A 478 -13.50 -7.36 -34.02
C ALA A 478 -14.63 -6.86 -34.92
N LEU A 479 -15.31 -5.77 -34.54
CA LEU A 479 -16.32 -5.11 -35.38
C LEU A 479 -15.71 -4.55 -36.66
N ASP A 480 -14.57 -3.84 -36.56
CA ASP A 480 -13.87 -3.28 -37.71
C ASP A 480 -13.46 -4.37 -38.70
N ARG A 481 -12.96 -5.50 -38.18
CA ARG A 481 -12.60 -6.67 -39.00
C ARG A 481 -13.83 -7.30 -39.67
N ALA A 482 -14.95 -7.42 -38.95
CA ALA A 482 -16.19 -7.94 -39.51
C ALA A 482 -16.74 -7.05 -40.62
N GLN A 483 -16.68 -5.73 -40.43
CA GLN A 483 -17.09 -4.75 -41.42
C GLN A 483 -16.21 -4.80 -42.67
N ALA A 484 -14.88 -4.84 -42.51
CA ALA A 484 -13.94 -5.00 -43.62
C ALA A 484 -14.17 -6.30 -44.43
N LEU A 485 -14.55 -7.39 -43.77
CA LEU A 485 -14.93 -8.65 -44.44
C LEU A 485 -16.25 -8.54 -45.20
N LYS A 486 -17.21 -7.77 -44.67
CA LYS A 486 -18.47 -7.50 -45.36
C LYS A 486 -18.25 -6.64 -46.61
N ASP A 487 -17.43 -5.60 -46.50
CA ASP A 487 -17.14 -4.67 -47.60
C ASP A 487 -16.31 -5.33 -48.71
N SER A 488 -15.39 -6.24 -48.36
CA SER A 488 -14.64 -7.02 -49.35
C SER A 488 -15.50 -8.05 -50.09
N ARG A 489 -16.52 -8.63 -49.45
CA ARG A 489 -17.51 -9.49 -50.12
C ARG A 489 -18.52 -8.72 -50.96
N ALA A 490 -18.80 -7.47 -50.60
CA ALA A 490 -19.74 -6.62 -51.32
C ALA A 490 -19.17 -6.02 -52.62
N LYS A 491 -17.85 -6.08 -52.85
CA LYS A 491 -17.27 -5.76 -54.16
C LYS A 491 -17.63 -6.89 -55.14
N PRO A 492 -18.54 -6.67 -56.11
CA PRO A 492 -18.94 -7.73 -57.03
C PRO A 492 -17.73 -8.17 -57.85
N LEU A 493 -17.52 -9.47 -57.94
CA LEU A 493 -16.56 -10.15 -58.84
C LEU A 493 -16.85 -9.91 -60.34
N PHE A 494 -17.80 -9.03 -60.68
CA PHE A 494 -18.33 -8.83 -62.03
C PHE A 494 -17.70 -7.67 -62.83
N ALA A 495 -16.64 -7.04 -62.33
CA ALA A 495 -15.81 -6.18 -63.17
C ALA A 495 -14.64 -6.97 -63.77
N GLN A 496 -14.94 -8.00 -64.58
CA GLN A 496 -14.00 -8.37 -65.64
C GLN A 496 -14.23 -7.38 -66.78
N PRO A 497 -13.29 -6.44 -67.05
CA PRO A 497 -13.37 -5.62 -68.25
C PRO A 497 -13.29 -6.55 -69.46
N GLY A 498 -14.25 -6.39 -70.38
CA GLY A 498 -14.38 -7.23 -71.57
C GLY A 498 -13.06 -7.33 -72.35
N ALA A 499 -12.72 -8.56 -72.72
CA ALA A 499 -11.78 -8.87 -73.79
C ALA A 499 -12.53 -8.90 -75.12
#